data_AF-A0A966BKR3-F1
#
_entry.id   AF-A0A966BKR3-F1
#
_cell.length_a   1.000
_cell.length_b   1.000
_cell.length_c   1.000
_cell.angle_alpha   90.00
_cell.angle_beta   90.00
_cell.angle_gamma   90.00
#
_symmetry.space_group_name_H-M   'P 1'
#
loop_
_entity.id
_entity.type
_entity.pdbx_description
1 polymer ?
#
loop_
_entity_poly.entity_id
_entity_poly.type
_entity_poly.pdbx_seq_one_letter_code
_entity_poly.pdbx_strand_id
1 'polypeptide(L)'
;MPSSLTDWLTYLESLHPKTIALGLERVACVKQRLALTPDFPVIVVGGTNGKGSVCAMLEAMLHAAGYRVGCYTSPHLLHYNERVRVGKQPVSDAELCASFEEIERLRKTPVSALVLPLKGREQ
;
A
#
# COMPACT_ATOMS: atom_id res chain seq x y z
N MET A 1 -8.96 15.02 10.86
CA MET A 1 -8.61 14.06 9.80
C MET A 1 -9.89 13.74 9.02
N PRO A 2 -9.81 13.27 7.77
CA PRO A 2 -10.99 12.81 7.02
C PRO A 2 -11.78 11.75 7.80
N SER A 3 -13.12 11.79 7.73
CA SER A 3 -14.02 10.97 8.56
C SER A 3 -14.61 9.74 7.86
N SER A 4 -14.53 9.70 6.53
CA SER A 4 -15.07 8.61 5.70
C SER A 4 -14.08 8.22 4.60
N LEU A 5 -14.31 7.07 3.96
CA LEU A 5 -13.49 6.64 2.83
C LEU A 5 -13.56 7.67 1.69
N THR A 6 -14.74 8.19 1.38
CA THR A 6 -14.90 9.22 0.36
C THR A 6 -14.07 10.47 0.65
N ASP A 7 -14.11 10.97 1.89
CA ASP A 7 -13.32 12.15 2.29
C ASP A 7 -11.82 11.87 2.17
N TRP A 8 -11.38 10.66 2.54
CA TRP A 8 -10.01 10.22 2.37
C TRP A 8 -9.59 10.20 0.91
N LEU A 9 -10.42 9.66 0.01
CA LEU A 9 -10.11 9.61 -1.41
C LEU A 9 -10.00 11.01 -2.02
N THR A 10 -10.94 11.90 -1.72
CA THR A 10 -10.88 13.32 -2.14
C THR A 10 -9.62 14.00 -1.61
N TYR A 11 -9.27 13.77 -0.35
CA TYR A 11 -8.03 14.30 0.23
C TYR A 11 -6.79 13.76 -0.51
N LEU A 12 -6.70 12.45 -0.74
CA LEU A 12 -5.56 11.83 -1.41
C LEU A 12 -5.40 12.31 -2.86
N GLU A 13 -6.50 12.52 -3.58
CA GLU A 13 -6.50 13.09 -4.93
C GLU A 13 -5.94 14.52 -4.94
N SER A 14 -6.25 15.32 -3.93
CA SER A 14 -5.73 16.69 -3.80
C SER A 14 -4.22 16.76 -3.56
N LEU A 15 -3.60 15.67 -3.08
CA LEU A 15 -2.16 15.61 -2.79
C LEU A 15 -1.27 15.36 -4.01
N HIS A 16 -1.85 15.01 -5.16
CA HIS A 16 -1.05 14.76 -6.36
C HIS A 16 -0.53 16.07 -6.97
N PRO A 17 0.79 16.27 -7.07
CA PRO A 17 1.33 17.34 -7.90
C PRO A 17 0.90 17.11 -9.36
N LYS A 18 0.62 18.18 -10.10
CA LYS A 18 0.17 18.14 -11.52
C LYS A 18 1.15 17.43 -12.47
N THR A 19 2.34 17.07 -11.99
CA THR A 19 3.41 16.40 -12.74
C THR A 19 3.77 15.11 -12.01
N ILE A 20 3.90 14.00 -12.74
CA ILE A 20 4.34 12.72 -12.19
C ILE A 20 5.74 12.91 -11.59
N ALA A 21 5.82 12.98 -10.27
CA ALA A 21 7.08 13.03 -9.55
C ALA A 21 7.66 11.61 -9.51
N LEU A 22 8.50 11.31 -10.50
CA LEU A 22 9.28 10.08 -10.55
C LEU A 22 10.27 10.04 -9.38
N GLY A 23 10.42 8.88 -8.74
CA GLY A 23 11.27 8.68 -7.57
C GLY A 23 10.59 7.82 -6.50
N LEU A 24 11.38 7.01 -5.79
CA LEU A 24 10.89 6.10 -4.74
C LEU A 24 11.25 6.57 -3.33
N GLU A 25 11.96 7.67 -3.18
CA GLU A 25 12.56 8.13 -1.93
C GLU A 25 11.48 8.46 -0.89
N ARG A 26 10.43 9.18 -1.32
CA ARG A 26 9.33 9.60 -0.44
C ARG A 26 8.56 8.40 0.10
N VAL A 27 8.24 7.44 -0.76
CA VAL A 27 7.50 6.23 -0.35
C VAL A 27 8.39 5.27 0.45
N ALA A 28 9.69 5.19 0.13
CA ALA A 28 10.65 4.40 0.90
C ALA A 28 10.80 4.92 2.33
N CYS A 29 10.84 6.25 2.53
CA CYS A 29 10.89 6.85 3.86
C CYS A 29 9.66 6.48 4.71
N VAL A 30 8.46 6.57 4.12
CA VAL A 30 7.22 6.18 4.82
C VAL A 30 7.21 4.68 5.13
N LYS A 31 7.65 3.82 4.19
CA LYS A 31 7.80 2.37 4.42
C LYS A 31 8.72 2.07 5.62
N GLN A 32 9.87 2.75 5.70
CA GLN A 32 10.81 2.59 6.82
C GLN A 32 10.18 3.01 8.15
N ARG A 33 9.46 4.14 8.17
CA ARG A 33 8.76 4.63 9.38
C ARG A 33 7.67 3.68 9.85
N LEU A 34 6.96 3.05 8.92
CA LEU A 34 5.96 2.01 9.23
C LEU A 34 6.60 0.67 9.63
N ALA A 35 7.94 0.55 9.57
CA ALA A 35 8.65 -0.71 9.74
C ALA A 35 8.09 -1.85 8.86
N LEU A 36 7.59 -1.52 7.67
CA LEU A 36 6.97 -2.49 6.76
C LEU A 36 8.01 -3.40 6.12
N THR A 37 8.20 -4.56 6.71
CA THR A 37 9.02 -5.65 6.19
C THR A 37 8.14 -6.88 6.00
N PRO A 38 7.60 -7.11 4.79
CA PRO A 38 6.84 -8.33 4.51
C PRO A 38 7.70 -9.57 4.81
N ASP A 39 7.16 -10.46 5.63
CA ASP A 39 7.74 -11.77 5.99
C ASP A 39 7.17 -12.91 5.11
N PHE A 40 6.42 -12.55 4.07
CA PHE A 40 5.79 -13.45 3.12
C PHE A 40 6.28 -13.20 1.68
N PRO A 41 6.15 -14.18 0.76
CA PRO A 41 6.53 -14.01 -0.64
C PRO A 41 5.73 -12.91 -1.33
N VAL A 42 6.41 -12.07 -2.12
CA VAL A 42 5.79 -10.99 -2.90
C VAL A 42 5.99 -11.25 -4.39
N ILE A 43 4.88 -11.27 -5.14
CA ILE A 43 4.89 -11.41 -6.60
C ILE A 43 4.50 -10.06 -7.21
N VAL A 44 5.37 -9.46 -8.02
CA VAL A 44 5.13 -8.20 -8.72
C VAL A 44 4.83 -8.47 -10.19
N VAL A 45 3.64 -8.11 -10.65
CA VAL A 45 3.19 -8.33 -12.03
C VAL A 45 3.27 -7.03 -12.83
N GLY A 46 4.32 -6.90 -13.65
CA GLY A 46 4.51 -5.80 -14.59
C GLY A 46 3.94 -6.09 -15.99
N GLY A 47 3.81 -5.05 -16.83
CA GLY A 47 3.41 -5.18 -18.23
C GLY A 47 2.33 -4.18 -18.67
N THR A 48 2.06 -4.08 -19.96
CA THR A 48 1.07 -3.16 -20.52
C THR A 48 -0.36 -3.66 -20.26
N ASN A 49 -0.63 -4.92 -20.61
CA ASN A 49 -1.95 -5.54 -20.52
C ASN A 49 -1.93 -6.81 -19.67
N GLY A 50 -3.10 -7.30 -19.26
CA GLY A 50 -3.26 -8.61 -18.62
C GLY A 50 -2.83 -8.71 -17.14
N LYS A 51 -2.23 -7.68 -16.55
CA LYS A 51 -1.78 -7.68 -15.13
C LYS A 51 -2.89 -8.09 -14.16
N GLY A 52 -4.09 -7.51 -14.31
CA GLY A 52 -5.25 -7.83 -13.48
C GLY A 52 -5.67 -9.29 -13.61
N SER A 53 -5.72 -9.82 -14.84
CA SER A 53 -6.04 -11.22 -15.13
C SER A 53 -5.00 -12.18 -14.53
N VAL A 54 -3.71 -11.85 -14.64
CA VAL A 54 -2.62 -12.65 -14.04
C VAL A 54 -2.72 -12.63 -12.51
N CYS A 55 -2.93 -11.46 -11.89
CA CYS A 55 -3.13 -11.38 -10.45
C CYS A 55 -4.35 -12.20 -9.99
N ALA A 56 -5.47 -12.15 -10.71
CA ALA A 56 -6.67 -12.93 -10.39
C ALA A 56 -6.42 -14.44 -10.51
N MET A 57 -5.69 -14.88 -11.54
CA MET A 57 -5.30 -16.28 -11.73
C MET A 57 -4.38 -16.77 -10.60
N LEU A 58 -3.34 -16.00 -10.26
CA LEU A 58 -2.43 -16.32 -9.17
C LEU A 58 -3.16 -16.36 -7.82
N GLU A 59 -4.02 -15.38 -7.55
CA GLU A 59 -4.84 -15.33 -6.34
C GLU A 59 -5.74 -16.57 -6.21
N ALA A 60 -6.39 -16.98 -7.30
CA ALA A 60 -7.24 -18.16 -7.31
C ALA A 60 -6.45 -19.46 -7.07
N MET A 61 -5.32 -19.64 -7.76
CA MET A 61 -4.48 -20.84 -7.63
C MET A 61 -3.88 -20.97 -6.24
N LEU A 62 -3.29 -19.90 -5.71
CA LEU A 62 -2.66 -19.90 -4.38
C LEU A 62 -3.71 -20.07 -3.28
N HIS A 63 -4.87 -19.44 -3.41
CA HIS A 63 -5.95 -19.64 -2.45
C HIS A 63 -6.48 -21.08 -2.47
N ALA A 64 -6.65 -21.67 -3.65
CA ALA A 64 -7.06 -23.08 -3.79
C ALA A 64 -6.02 -24.05 -3.20
N ALA A 65 -4.73 -23.68 -3.22
CA ALA A 65 -3.65 -24.43 -2.59
C ALA A 65 -3.58 -24.21 -1.06
N GLY A 66 -4.52 -23.49 -0.45
CA GLY A 66 -4.60 -23.30 1.00
C GLY A 66 -3.82 -22.10 1.56
N TYR A 67 -3.24 -21.26 0.70
CA TYR A 67 -2.54 -20.06 1.16
C TYR A 67 -3.51 -18.92 1.52
N ARG A 68 -3.15 -18.13 2.53
CA ARG A 68 -3.76 -16.82 2.77
C ARG A 68 -3.11 -15.80 1.84
N VAL A 69 -3.84 -15.38 0.81
CA VAL A 69 -3.31 -14.51 -0.25
C VAL A 69 -3.79 -13.08 -0.08
N GLY A 70 -2.88 -12.11 -0.20
CA GLY A 70 -3.20 -10.71 -0.44
C GLY A 70 -3.05 -10.36 -1.92
N CYS A 71 -3.96 -9.57 -2.49
CA CYS A 71 -3.94 -9.15 -3.88
C CYS A 71 -4.18 -7.65 -3.99
N TYR A 72 -3.28 -6.95 -4.69
CA TYR A 72 -3.42 -5.53 -4.99
C TYR A 72 -3.55 -5.30 -6.50
N THR A 73 -4.61 -4.62 -6.92
CA THR A 73 -4.90 -4.33 -8.34
C THR A 73 -5.41 -2.90 -8.53
N SER A 74 -5.18 -2.32 -9.70
CA SER A 74 -5.69 -0.99 -10.07
C SER A 74 -5.93 -0.88 -11.59
N PRO A 75 -6.90 -0.06 -12.06
CA PRO A 75 -7.88 0.72 -11.28
C PRO A 75 -8.95 -0.18 -10.63
N HIS A 76 -9.93 0.45 -9.95
CA HIS A 76 -11.18 -0.20 -9.51
C HIS A 76 -12.30 0.12 -10.50
N LEU A 77 -13.40 -0.64 -10.48
CA LEU A 77 -14.56 -0.39 -11.34
C LEU A 77 -15.67 0.37 -10.61
N LEU A 78 -16.11 -0.11 -9.44
CA LEU A 78 -17.23 0.48 -8.68
C LEU A 78 -16.79 1.03 -7.32
N HIS A 79 -16.03 0.21 -6.58
CA HIS A 79 -15.61 0.53 -5.21
C HIS A 79 -14.09 0.51 -5.07
N TYR A 80 -13.54 1.49 -4.36
CA TYR A 80 -12.09 1.56 -4.13
C TYR A 80 -11.53 0.30 -3.46
N ASN A 81 -12.33 -0.32 -2.60
CA ASN A 81 -12.07 -1.54 -1.86
C ASN A 81 -11.64 -2.70 -2.77
N GLU A 82 -12.12 -2.74 -4.01
CA GLU A 82 -11.72 -3.75 -5.00
C GLU A 82 -10.21 -3.81 -5.22
N ARG A 83 -9.50 -2.69 -4.96
CA ARG A 83 -8.06 -2.60 -5.16
C ARG A 83 -7.26 -3.45 -4.19
N VAL A 84 -7.78 -3.75 -2.99
CA VAL A 84 -7.05 -4.49 -1.96
C VAL A 84 -7.94 -5.64 -1.50
N ARG A 85 -7.49 -6.88 -1.75
CA ARG A 85 -8.18 -8.09 -1.31
C ARG A 85 -7.29 -8.94 -0.43
N VAL A 86 -7.87 -9.54 0.60
CA VAL A 86 -7.21 -10.54 1.45
C VAL A 86 -8.11 -11.75 1.54
N GLY A 87 -7.60 -12.93 1.21
CA GLY A 87 -8.40 -14.16 1.17
C GLY A 87 -9.57 -14.07 0.17
N LYS A 88 -9.35 -13.43 -0.99
CA LYS A 88 -10.35 -13.17 -2.04
C LYS A 88 -11.51 -12.25 -1.63
N GLN A 89 -11.44 -11.57 -0.49
CA GLN A 89 -12.44 -10.59 -0.06
C GLN A 89 -11.86 -9.18 -0.11
N PRO A 90 -12.58 -8.19 -0.69
CA PRO A 90 -12.23 -6.78 -0.56
C PRO A 90 -12.15 -6.37 0.91
N VAL A 91 -11.18 -5.52 1.25
CA VAL A 91 -11.10 -4.89 2.57
C VAL A 91 -12.26 -3.92 2.79
N SER A 92 -12.62 -3.67 4.04
CA SER A 92 -13.66 -2.72 4.43
C SER A 92 -13.20 -1.26 4.37
N ASP A 93 -14.15 -0.33 4.33
CA ASP A 93 -13.88 1.11 4.40
C ASP A 93 -13.13 1.48 5.68
N ALA A 94 -13.49 0.85 6.80
CA ALA A 94 -12.86 1.08 8.10
C ALA A 94 -11.37 0.68 8.07
N GLU A 95 -11.05 -0.49 7.49
CA GLU A 95 -9.67 -0.97 7.35
C GLU A 95 -8.85 -0.04 6.45
N LEU A 96 -9.43 0.45 5.34
CA LEU A 96 -8.78 1.43 4.47
C LEU A 96 -8.55 2.76 5.18
N CYS A 97 -9.57 3.31 5.85
CA CYS A 97 -9.47 4.59 6.55
C CYS A 97 -8.42 4.54 7.66
N ALA A 98 -8.40 3.47 8.47
CA ALA A 98 -7.38 3.28 9.50
C ALA A 98 -5.97 3.19 8.90
N SER A 99 -5.82 2.48 7.78
CA SER A 99 -4.54 2.39 7.07
C SER A 99 -4.09 3.75 6.52
N PHE A 100 -5.01 4.54 5.93
CA PHE A 100 -4.71 5.88 5.42
C PHE A 100 -4.32 6.85 6.52
N GLU A 101 -5.01 6.83 7.65
CA GLU A 101 -4.72 7.69 8.80
C GLU A 101 -3.31 7.43 9.33
N GLU A 102 -2.94 6.16 9.50
CA GLU A 102 -1.62 5.79 10.00
C GLU A 102 -0.49 6.17 9.02
N ILE A 103 -0.69 5.91 7.73
CA ILE A 103 0.24 6.34 6.67
C ILE A 103 0.40 7.87 6.70
N GLU A 104 -0.69 8.60 6.81
CA GLU A 104 -0.69 10.07 6.78
C GLU A 104 0.00 10.68 8.00
N ARG A 105 -0.21 10.11 9.19
CA ARG A 105 0.46 10.50 10.43
C ARG A 105 1.98 10.40 10.29
N LEU A 106 2.47 9.28 9.73
CA LEU A 106 3.90 9.06 9.53
C LEU A 106 4.46 9.85 8.36
N ARG A 107 3.66 10.11 7.31
CA ARG A 107 4.06 10.97 6.18
C ARG A 107 4.36 12.40 6.62
N LYS A 108 3.53 12.97 7.51
CA LYS A 108 3.66 14.34 8.05
C LYS A 108 4.78 14.52 9.07
N THR A 109 5.37 13.43 9.57
CA THR A 109 6.44 13.53 10.57
C THR A 109 7.74 14.08 9.92
N PRO A 110 8.35 15.16 10.44
CA PRO A 110 9.59 15.69 9.88
C PRO A 110 10.77 14.70 10.02
N VAL A 111 11.68 14.70 9.04
CA VAL A 111 12.82 13.76 8.96
C VAL A 111 13.78 13.87 10.15
N SER A 112 13.75 14.98 10.90
CA SER A 112 14.57 15.19 12.11
C SER A 112 14.24 14.26 13.28
N ALA A 113 13.09 13.56 13.26
CA ALA A 113 12.65 12.72 14.38
C ALA A 113 13.30 11.32 14.44
N LEU A 114 14.16 10.94 13.49
CA LEU A 114 14.74 9.59 13.38
C LEU A 114 16.26 9.53 13.18
N VAL A 115 17.02 10.54 13.63
CA VAL A 115 18.47 10.33 13.83
C VAL A 115 18.67 9.50 15.12
N LEU A 116 18.34 8.21 15.04
CA LEU A 116 18.97 7.23 15.91
C LEU A 116 20.39 7.03 15.38
N PRO A 117 21.44 7.26 16.18
CA PRO A 117 22.80 7.05 15.72
C PRO A 117 22.96 5.57 15.39
N LEU A 118 23.24 5.27 14.12
CA LEU A 118 23.95 4.06 13.73
C LEU A 118 25.35 4.14 14.37
N LYS A 119 25.44 3.89 15.68
CA LYS A 119 26.72 3.65 16.34
C LYS A 119 27.22 2.31 15.82
N GLY A 120 28.24 2.39 14.97
CA GLY A 120 28.97 1.23 14.48
C GLY A 120 29.34 0.32 15.65
N ARG A 121 28.86 -0.92 15.58
CA ARG A 121 29.52 -2.06 16.20
C ARG A 121 30.40 -2.65 15.12
N GLU A 122 31.66 -2.26 15.11
CA GLU A 122 32.74 -3.10 14.61
C GLU A 122 33.86 -3.04 15.66
N GLN A 123 34.40 -4.22 15.95
CA GLN A 123 35.45 -4.49 16.93
C GLN A 123 36.77 -3.88 16.50
#